data_AF-A0A381NDD7-F1
#
_entry.id   AF-A0A381NDD7-F1
#
_cell.length_a   1.000
_cell.length_b   1.000
_cell.length_c   1.000
_cell.angle_alpha   90.00
_cell.angle_beta   90.00
_cell.angle_gamma   90.00
#
_symmetry.space_group_name_H-M   'P 1'
#
loop_
_entity.id
_entity.type
_entity.pdbx_description
1 polymer ?
#
loop_
_entity_poly.entity_id
_entity_poly.type
_entity_poly.pdbx_seq_one_letter_code
_entity_poly.pdbx_strand_id
1 'polypeptide(L)'
;MAAVMATGRSDYPNQINNVLAFPGIFRGALDVGATDITENMKLAAARAIADSVPDVDLASTFVVPSVFDKTVPYRVAEAVSAAAVADGVCRA
;
A
#
# COMPACT_ATOMS: atom_id res chain seq x y z
N MET A 1 27.05 6.82 -8.23
CA MET A 1 26.07 5.84 -8.74
C MET A 1 24.99 5.66 -7.68
N ALA A 2 23.72 5.54 -8.07
CA ALA A 2 22.63 5.37 -7.11
C ALA A 2 22.68 3.96 -6.49
N ALA A 3 22.52 3.87 -5.16
CA ALA A 3 22.53 2.59 -4.43
C ALA A 3 21.21 1.82 -4.60
N VAL A 4 20.10 2.54 -4.82
CA VAL A 4 18.76 2.02 -5.08
C VAL A 4 18.15 2.82 -6.22
N MET A 5 17.47 2.15 -7.14
CA MET A 5 16.76 2.76 -8.26
C MET A 5 15.36 2.14 -8.35
N ALA A 6 14.35 2.97 -8.59
CA ALA A 6 12.97 2.54 -8.77
C ALA A 6 12.34 3.32 -9.93
N THR A 7 11.46 2.69 -10.69
CA THR A 7 10.81 3.30 -11.86
C THR A 7 9.37 2.82 -12.00
N GLY A 8 8.56 3.42 -12.86
CA GLY A 8 7.23 2.89 -13.19
C GLY A 8 7.23 1.72 -14.18
N ARG A 9 8.40 1.38 -14.76
CA ARG A 9 8.50 0.38 -15.82
C ARG A 9 8.63 -1.02 -15.23
N SER A 10 7.99 -2.00 -15.88
CA SER A 10 8.02 -3.41 -15.44
C SER A 10 9.28 -4.17 -15.85
N ASP A 11 10.11 -3.60 -16.73
CA ASP A 11 11.37 -4.22 -17.18
C ASP A 11 12.58 -3.87 -16.29
N TYR A 12 12.36 -3.16 -15.18
CA TYR A 12 13.39 -2.80 -14.20
C TYR A 12 12.98 -3.30 -12.80
N PRO A 13 13.96 -3.56 -11.89
CA PRO A 13 13.67 -3.79 -10.48
C PRO A 13 12.94 -2.61 -9.84
N ASN A 14 12.28 -2.85 -8.71
CA ASN A 14 11.56 -1.86 -7.94
C ASN A 14 10.52 -1.07 -8.75
N GLN A 15 9.58 -1.78 -9.37
CA GLN A 15 8.49 -1.14 -10.09
C GLN A 15 7.54 -0.43 -9.10
N ILE A 16 7.47 0.90 -9.18
CA ILE A 16 6.47 1.70 -8.46
C ILE A 16 5.18 1.71 -9.28
N ASN A 17 4.14 1.07 -8.77
CA ASN A 17 2.88 0.92 -9.48
C ASN A 17 1.67 1.11 -8.56
N ASN A 18 0.71 1.93 -9.00
CA ASN A 18 -0.52 2.23 -8.27
C ASN A 18 -1.39 1.00 -8.01
N VAL A 19 -1.20 -0.09 -8.76
CA VAL A 19 -1.90 -1.37 -8.54
C VAL A 19 -1.66 -1.93 -7.13
N LEU A 20 -0.56 -1.57 -6.48
CA LEU A 20 -0.27 -1.93 -5.09
C LEU A 20 -1.16 -1.17 -4.09
N ALA A 21 -1.68 0.00 -4.48
CA ALA A 21 -2.41 0.90 -3.59
C ALA A 21 -3.92 0.92 -3.87
N PHE A 22 -4.33 1.19 -5.11
CA PHE A 22 -5.74 1.50 -5.42
C PHE A 22 -6.72 0.40 -4.98
N PRO A 23 -6.49 -0.91 -5.24
CA PRO A 23 -7.50 -1.90 -4.92
C PRO A 23 -7.70 -2.01 -3.41
N GLY A 24 -6.62 -1.93 -2.64
CA GLY A 24 -6.65 -1.98 -1.19
C GLY A 24 -7.26 -0.72 -0.57
N ILE A 25 -6.85 0.49 -1.02
CA ILE A 25 -7.39 1.75 -0.49
C ILE A 25 -8.91 1.80 -0.67
N PHE A 26 -9.40 1.53 -1.89
CA PHE A 26 -10.83 1.56 -2.14
C PHE A 26 -11.56 0.44 -1.40
N ARG A 27 -11.01 -0.77 -1.37
CA ARG A 27 -11.62 -1.88 -0.63
C ARG A 27 -11.76 -1.55 0.85
N GLY A 28 -10.68 -1.09 1.49
CA GLY A 28 -10.67 -0.76 2.91
C GLY A 28 -11.63 0.38 3.25
N ALA A 29 -11.66 1.43 2.44
CA ALA A 29 -12.59 2.55 2.61
C ALA A 29 -14.06 2.12 2.44
N LEU A 30 -14.37 1.31 1.43
CA LEU A 30 -15.72 0.81 1.16
C LEU A 30 -16.21 -0.15 2.24
N ASP A 31 -15.35 -1.04 2.73
CA ASP A 31 -15.70 -2.06 3.74
C ASP A 31 -16.19 -1.44 5.06
N VAL A 32 -15.71 -0.25 5.42
CA VAL A 32 -16.11 0.49 6.63
C VAL A 32 -16.99 1.70 6.35
N GLY A 33 -17.44 1.87 5.10
CA GLY A 33 -18.29 2.99 4.70
C GLY A 33 -17.66 4.36 4.96
N ALA A 34 -16.34 4.51 4.72
CA ALA A 34 -15.63 5.77 4.86
C ALA A 34 -16.22 6.85 3.93
N THR A 35 -16.35 8.08 4.42
CA THR A 35 -16.88 9.23 3.66
C THR A 35 -15.80 10.03 2.96
N ASP A 36 -14.54 9.82 3.30
CA ASP A 36 -13.38 10.51 2.73
C ASP A 36 -12.14 9.60 2.72
N ILE A 37 -11.11 9.96 1.94
CA ILE A 37 -9.79 9.32 1.94
C ILE A 37 -8.79 10.30 2.56
N THR A 38 -8.51 10.12 3.85
CA THR A 38 -7.66 11.02 4.64
C THR A 38 -6.17 10.81 4.34
N GLU A 39 -5.32 11.76 4.78
CA GLU A 39 -3.86 11.59 4.73
C GLU A 39 -3.38 10.43 5.61
N ASN A 40 -4.03 10.17 6.74
CA ASN A 40 -3.70 9.03 7.60
C ASN A 40 -4.01 7.70 6.91
N MET A 41 -5.11 7.60 6.16
CA MET A 41 -5.42 6.43 5.33
C MET A 41 -4.36 6.21 4.24
N LYS A 42 -3.87 7.28 3.59
CA LYS A 42 -2.79 7.20 2.59
C LYS A 42 -1.48 6.73 3.22
N LEU A 43 -1.12 7.27 4.39
CA LEU A 43 0.06 6.83 5.14
C LEU A 43 -0.07 5.37 5.60
N ALA A 44 -1.25 4.94 6.04
CA ALA A 44 -1.52 3.55 6.42
C ALA A 44 -1.34 2.60 5.23
N ALA A 45 -1.87 2.97 4.05
CA ALA A 45 -1.67 2.23 2.83
C ALA A 45 -0.19 2.13 2.43
N ALA A 46 0.55 3.25 2.48
CA ALA A 46 1.98 3.28 2.16
C ALA A 46 2.80 2.38 3.10
N ARG A 47 2.50 2.40 4.40
CA ARG A 47 3.12 1.51 5.39
C ARG A 47 2.81 0.04 5.11
N ALA A 48 1.55 -0.31 4.86
CA ALA A 48 1.16 -1.68 4.54
C ALA A 48 1.84 -2.23 3.27
N ILE A 49 2.08 -1.38 2.27
CA ILE A 49 2.85 -1.75 1.07
C ILE A 49 4.33 -1.97 1.42
N ALA A 50 4.93 -1.06 2.19
CA ALA A 50 6.34 -1.17 2.59
C ALA A 50 6.59 -2.41 3.46
N ASP A 51 5.75 -2.65 4.46
CA ASP A 51 5.82 -3.78 5.39
C ASP A 51 5.53 -5.13 4.70
N SER A 52 5.04 -5.12 3.46
CA SER A 52 4.92 -6.33 2.64
C SER A 52 6.26 -6.81 2.08
N VAL A 53 7.35 -6.06 2.27
CA VAL A 53 8.72 -6.51 2.07
C VAL A 53 9.35 -6.76 3.44
N PRO A 54 9.58 -8.02 3.84
CA PRO A 54 10.24 -8.33 5.10
C PRO A 54 11.67 -7.79 5.15
N ASP A 55 12.14 -7.34 6.32
CA ASP A 55 13.50 -6.81 6.49
C ASP A 55 14.60 -7.78 6.03
N VAL A 56 14.37 -9.08 6.18
CA VAL A 56 15.30 -10.14 5.75
C VAL A 56 15.42 -10.24 4.22
N ASP A 57 14.41 -9.79 3.49
CA ASP A 57 14.35 -9.83 2.03
C ASP A 57 14.77 -8.50 1.40
N LEU A 58 14.99 -7.44 2.19
CA LEU A 58 15.38 -6.13 1.70
C LEU A 58 16.70 -6.18 0.93
N ALA A 59 16.66 -5.71 -0.31
CA ALA A 59 17.82 -5.57 -1.16
C ALA A 59 17.70 -4.30 -2.00
N SER A 60 18.82 -3.81 -2.55
CA SER A 60 18.79 -2.64 -3.45
C SER A 60 17.88 -2.82 -4.68
N THR A 61 17.60 -4.06 -5.05
CA THR A 61 16.70 -4.46 -6.15
C THR A 61 15.31 -4.91 -5.69
N PHE A 62 15.03 -4.90 -4.38
CA PHE A 62 13.75 -5.31 -3.82
C PHE A 62 13.39 -4.45 -2.60
N VAL A 63 12.84 -3.27 -2.86
CA VAL A 63 12.36 -2.30 -1.84
C VAL A 63 10.85 -2.04 -1.91
N VAL A 64 10.16 -2.68 -2.86
CA VAL A 64 8.72 -2.57 -3.08
C VAL A 64 8.20 -3.96 -3.49
N PRO A 65 7.04 -4.41 -2.98
CA PRO A 65 6.55 -5.75 -3.28
C PRO A 65 6.16 -5.89 -4.75
N SER A 66 6.07 -7.15 -5.21
CA SER A 66 5.61 -7.45 -6.57
C SER A 66 4.15 -7.06 -6.77
N VAL A 67 3.84 -6.49 -7.93
CA VAL A 67 2.45 -6.22 -8.37
C VAL A 67 1.58 -7.47 -8.50
N PHE A 68 2.20 -8.66 -8.53
CA PHE A 68 1.51 -9.95 -8.58
C PHE A 68 1.30 -10.57 -7.20
N ASP A 69 1.80 -9.95 -6.12
CA ASP A 69 1.50 -10.39 -4.77
C ASP A 69 0.04 -10.05 -4.44
N LYS A 70 -0.81 -11.08 -4.49
CA LYS A 70 -2.23 -10.96 -4.23
C LYS A 70 -2.55 -10.65 -2.77
N THR A 71 -1.60 -10.76 -1.85
CA THR A 71 -1.81 -10.47 -0.43
C THR A 71 -1.75 -8.98 -0.12
N VAL A 72 -0.99 -8.20 -0.91
CA VAL A 72 -0.78 -6.75 -0.69
C VAL A 72 -2.09 -5.98 -0.68
N PRO A 73 -3.02 -6.14 -1.64
CA PRO A 73 -4.29 -5.41 -1.61
C PRO A 73 -5.12 -5.64 -0.34
N TYR A 74 -5.09 -6.86 0.22
CA TYR A 74 -5.83 -7.17 1.45
C TYR A 74 -5.20 -6.54 2.69
N ARG A 75 -3.87 -6.55 2.79
CA ARG A 75 -3.14 -5.85 3.86
C ARG A 75 -3.37 -4.35 3.82
N VAL A 76 -3.34 -3.77 2.62
CA VAL A 76 -3.65 -2.34 2.42
C VAL A 76 -5.09 -2.05 2.81
N ALA A 77 -6.05 -2.90 2.43
CA ALA A 77 -7.45 -2.72 2.81
C ALA A 77 -7.64 -2.72 4.34
N GLU A 78 -7.06 -3.70 5.04
CA GLU A 78 -7.12 -3.79 6.50
C GLU A 78 -6.54 -2.53 7.18
N ALA A 79 -5.35 -2.09 6.75
CA ALA A 79 -4.71 -0.90 7.30
C ALA A 79 -5.53 0.38 7.04
N VAL A 80 -6.12 0.50 5.84
CA VAL A 80 -6.94 1.65 5.46
C VAL A 80 -8.27 1.66 6.22
N SER A 81 -8.92 0.51 6.39
CA SER A 81 -10.14 0.39 7.21
C SER A 81 -9.87 0.81 8.65
N ALA A 82 -8.77 0.34 9.25
CA ALA A 82 -8.40 0.71 10.61
C ALA A 82 -8.14 2.22 10.74
N ALA A 83 -7.45 2.82 9.77
CA ALA A 83 -7.20 4.26 9.75
C ALA A 83 -8.49 5.07 9.60
N ALA A 84 -9.42 4.65 8.73
CA ALA A 84 -10.70 5.34 8.54
C ALA A 84 -11.57 5.35 9.82
N VAL A 85 -11.60 4.23 10.54
CA VAL A 85 -12.29 4.14 11.84
C VAL A 85 -11.62 5.04 12.87
N ALA A 86 -10.28 5.01 12.96
CA ALA A 86 -9.53 5.86 13.89
C ALA A 86 -9.69 7.35 13.62
N ASP A 87 -9.80 7.75 12.35
CA ASP A 87 -10.04 9.12 11.93
C ASP A 87 -11.50 9.58 12.13
N GLY A 88 -12.42 8.66 12.42
CA GLY A 88 -13.83 8.97 12.61
C GLY A 88 -14.55 9.37 11.33
N VAL A 89 -14.07 8.91 10.16
CA VAL A 89 -14.67 9.22 8.84
C VAL A 89 -15.61 8.13 8.34
N CYS A 90 -16.00 7.17 9.18
CA CYS A 90 -16.98 6.13 8.84
C CYS A 90 -18.41 6.63 9.02
N ARG A 91 -19.32 6.19 8.14
CA ARG A 91 -20.76 6.41 8.34
C ARG A 91 -21.24 5.69 9.61
N ALA A 92 -22.20 6.33 10.29
CA ALA A 92 -22.89 5.78 11.45
C ALA A 92 -23.81 4.61 11.09
#